data_AF-A0A484KE05-F1
#
_entry.id   AF-A0A484KE05-F1
#
_cell.length_a   1.000
_cell.length_b   1.000
_cell.length_c   1.000
_cell.angle_alpha   90.00
_cell.angle_beta   90.00
_cell.angle_gamma   90.00
#
_symmetry.space_group_name_H-M   'P 1'
#
loop_
_entity.id
_entity.type
_entity.pdbx_description
1 polymer ?
#
loop_
_entity_poly.entity_id
_entity_poly.type
_entity_poly.pdbx_seq_one_letter_code
_entity_poly.pdbx_strand_id
1 'polypeptide(L)'
;MGRHNVAEVSRTSFNSCSTTAAANTTGPVTIRIRTTGEHYYICTVGPHCLLGQKLAINVSGGTASPVSRPATPPSAASAPPPPSVAVPPVSGPSKGQLPATQPNTAATSAALTSLPVTLFWVALLALLH
;
A
#
# COMPACT_ATOMS: atom_id res chain seq x y z
N MET A 1 -18.80 -2.70 -12.70
CA MET A 1 -18.06 -3.80 -12.02
C MET A 1 -16.70 -3.27 -11.57
N GLY A 2 -16.23 -3.67 -10.38
CA GLY A 2 -14.91 -3.24 -9.89
C GLY A 2 -13.76 -3.78 -10.74
N ARG A 3 -12.66 -3.01 -10.83
CA ARG A 3 -11.43 -3.44 -11.54
C ARG A 3 -10.74 -4.63 -10.87
N HIS A 4 -10.98 -4.81 -9.57
CA HIS A 4 -10.46 -5.92 -8.78
C HIS A 4 -11.55 -6.38 -7.81
N ASN A 5 -11.42 -7.60 -7.31
CA ASN A 5 -12.27 -8.19 -6.29
C ASN A 5 -11.45 -9.16 -5.44
N VAL A 6 -12.04 -9.67 -4.37
CA VAL A 6 -11.40 -10.66 -3.50
C VAL A 6 -12.36 -11.81 -3.26
N ALA A 7 -11.96 -13.03 -3.65
CA ALA A 7 -12.66 -14.26 -3.33
C ALA A 7 -11.76 -15.15 -2.47
N GLU A 8 -12.30 -15.68 -1.37
CA GLU A 8 -11.66 -16.76 -0.61
C GLU A 8 -11.91 -18.08 -1.34
N VAL A 9 -10.86 -18.89 -1.48
CA VAL A 9 -10.90 -20.08 -2.33
C VAL A 9 -10.14 -21.27 -1.71
N SER A 10 -10.35 -22.46 -2.26
CA SER A 10 -9.53 -23.63 -1.93
C SER A 10 -8.11 -23.49 -2.48
N ARG A 11 -7.17 -24.28 -1.94
CA ARG A 11 -5.79 -24.40 -2.49
C ARG A 11 -5.81 -24.77 -3.99
N THR A 12 -6.70 -25.67 -4.40
CA THR A 12 -6.84 -26.08 -5.80
C THR A 12 -7.25 -24.91 -6.69
N SER A 13 -8.27 -24.16 -6.27
CA SER A 13 -8.74 -22.95 -6.98
C SER A 13 -7.72 -21.82 -7.00
N PHE A 14 -6.90 -21.70 -5.95
CA PHE A 14 -5.79 -20.76 -5.91
C PHE A 14 -4.67 -21.09 -6.92
N ASN A 15 -4.43 -22.39 -7.14
CA ASN A 15 -3.44 -22.85 -8.10
C ASN A 15 -3.94 -22.74 -9.54
N SER A 16 -5.20 -23.10 -9.78
CA SER A 16 -5.82 -23.07 -11.11
C SER A 16 -6.37 -21.71 -11.52
N CYS A 17 -6.47 -20.76 -10.58
CA CYS A 17 -7.15 -19.48 -10.77
C CYS A 17 -8.61 -19.63 -11.24
N SER A 18 -9.29 -20.68 -10.78
CA SER A 18 -10.67 -21.01 -11.16
C SER A 18 -11.53 -21.24 -9.92
N THR A 19 -12.64 -20.50 -9.82
CA THR A 19 -13.56 -20.56 -8.69
C THR A 19 -14.98 -20.17 -9.10
N THR A 20 -15.95 -20.73 -8.40
CA THR A 20 -17.36 -20.30 -8.40
C THR A 20 -17.74 -19.57 -7.12
N ALA A 21 -16.77 -19.35 -6.21
CA ALA A 21 -16.99 -18.65 -4.96
C ALA A 21 -17.41 -17.20 -5.20
N ALA A 22 -18.27 -16.69 -4.31
CA ALA A 22 -18.63 -15.29 -4.31
C ALA A 22 -17.41 -14.41 -4.02
N ALA A 23 -17.34 -13.27 -4.70
CA ALA A 23 -16.25 -12.31 -4.55
C ALA A 23 -16.75 -10.98 -3.99
N ASN A 24 -15.96 -10.35 -3.13
CA ASN A 24 -16.17 -8.97 -2.70
C ASN A 24 -15.71 -8.02 -3.80
N THR A 25 -16.64 -7.29 -4.42
CA THR A 25 -16.39 -6.45 -5.61
C THR A 25 -16.29 -4.96 -5.32
N THR A 26 -16.56 -4.55 -4.08
CA THR A 26 -16.50 -3.15 -3.61
C THR A 26 -15.44 -3.04 -2.53
N GLY A 27 -14.46 -2.15 -2.75
CA GLY A 27 -13.40 -1.88 -1.79
C GLY A 27 -13.68 -0.66 -0.91
N PRO A 28 -12.90 -0.48 0.18
CA PRO A 28 -11.87 -1.39 0.69
C PRO A 28 -12.46 -2.65 1.33
N VAL A 29 -11.82 -3.81 1.14
CA VAL A 29 -12.28 -5.10 1.67
C VAL A 29 -11.47 -5.45 2.92
N THR A 30 -12.15 -5.74 4.04
CA THR A 30 -11.54 -6.27 5.27
C THR A 30 -12.03 -7.68 5.53
N ILE A 31 -11.12 -8.65 5.62
CA ILE A 31 -11.42 -10.06 5.89
C ILE A 31 -10.80 -10.45 7.23
N ARG A 32 -11.61 -10.96 8.15
CA ARG A 32 -11.14 -11.44 9.46
C ARG A 32 -10.96 -12.96 9.43
N ILE A 33 -9.71 -13.39 9.49
CA ILE A 33 -9.34 -14.81 9.53
C ILE A 33 -9.41 -15.31 10.97
N ARG A 34 -10.26 -16.31 11.24
CA ARG A 34 -10.55 -16.79 12.62
C ARG A 34 -9.93 -18.15 12.94
N THR A 35 -9.47 -18.88 11.95
CA THR A 35 -8.94 -20.23 12.11
C THR A 35 -7.47 -20.27 11.74
N THR A 36 -6.72 -21.11 12.45
CA THR A 36 -5.35 -21.46 12.07
C THR A 36 -5.36 -22.27 10.78
N GLY A 37 -4.19 -22.35 10.15
CA GLY A 37 -3.99 -23.01 8.87
C GLY A 37 -3.97 -22.05 7.70
N GLU A 38 -4.13 -22.60 6.51
CA GLU A 38 -3.94 -21.88 5.26
C GLU A 38 -5.24 -21.31 4.72
N HIS A 39 -5.16 -20.06 4.26
CA HIS A 39 -6.24 -19.30 3.66
C HIS A 39 -5.76 -18.75 2.32
N TYR A 40 -6.58 -18.87 1.29
CA TYR A 40 -6.21 -18.49 -0.07
C TYR A 40 -7.21 -17.49 -0.64
N TYR A 41 -6.68 -16.45 -1.24
CA TYR A 41 -7.46 -15.36 -1.83
C TYR A 41 -7.00 -15.10 -3.25
N ILE A 42 -7.94 -14.86 -4.16
CA ILE A 42 -7.65 -14.50 -5.56
C ILE A 42 -8.51 -13.33 -6.02
N CYS A 43 -8.05 -12.60 -7.03
CA CYS A 43 -8.92 -11.79 -7.86
C CYS A 43 -9.44 -12.61 -9.05
N THR A 44 -10.75 -12.60 -9.26
CA THR A 44 -11.42 -13.35 -10.33
C THR A 44 -11.70 -12.51 -11.59
N VAL A 45 -11.19 -11.27 -11.65
CA VAL A 45 -11.38 -10.38 -12.80
C VAL A 45 -10.34 -10.71 -13.87
N GLY A 46 -10.82 -11.24 -15.01
CA GLY A 46 -9.98 -11.49 -16.19
C GLY A 46 -8.72 -12.30 -15.87
N PRO A 47 -7.53 -11.90 -16.37
CA PRO A 47 -6.29 -12.64 -16.16
C PRO A 47 -5.60 -12.28 -14.82
N HIS A 48 -6.19 -11.47 -13.94
CA HIS A 48 -5.46 -10.93 -12.78
C HIS A 48 -4.85 -11.99 -11.87
N CYS A 49 -5.57 -13.08 -11.57
CA CYS A 49 -5.00 -14.18 -10.77
C CYS A 49 -3.82 -14.86 -11.47
N LEU A 50 -3.94 -15.13 -12.78
CA LEU A 50 -2.88 -15.75 -13.59
C LEU A 50 -1.65 -14.84 -13.68
N LEU A 51 -1.85 -13.53 -13.66
CA LEU A 51 -0.80 -12.51 -13.60
C LEU A 51 -0.30 -12.22 -12.18
N GLY A 52 -0.69 -13.02 -11.19
CA GLY A 52 -0.13 -12.99 -9.83
C GLY A 52 -0.97 -12.25 -8.79
N GLN A 53 -2.17 -11.77 -9.10
CA GLN A 53 -3.08 -11.18 -8.10
C GLN A 53 -3.76 -12.28 -7.28
N LYS A 54 -2.98 -12.90 -6.40
CA LYS A 54 -3.40 -13.93 -5.47
C LYS A 54 -2.56 -13.87 -4.19
N LEU A 55 -3.14 -14.25 -3.06
CA LEU A 55 -2.52 -14.21 -1.75
C LEU A 55 -2.78 -15.51 -1.00
N ALA A 56 -1.72 -16.15 -0.50
CA ALA A 56 -1.80 -17.27 0.43
C ALA A 56 -1.35 -16.80 1.81
N ILE A 57 -2.12 -17.13 2.84
CA ILE A 57 -1.86 -16.75 4.24
C ILE A 57 -1.84 -18.03 5.06
N ASN A 58 -0.77 -18.28 5.81
CA ASN A 58 -0.74 -19.34 6.80
C ASN A 58 -0.84 -18.73 8.20
N VAL A 59 -1.94 -19.00 8.90
CA VAL A 59 -2.18 -18.52 10.27
C VAL A 59 -1.70 -19.58 11.25
N SER A 60 -0.62 -19.30 11.97
CA SER A 60 -0.15 -20.16 13.06
C SER A 60 -0.93 -19.92 14.35
N GLY A 61 -1.13 -20.97 15.14
CA GLY A 61 -1.71 -20.85 16.48
C GLY A 61 -0.77 -20.10 17.42
N GLY A 62 -1.26 -19.01 17.98
CA GLY A 62 -0.62 -18.28 19.06
C GLY A 62 -1.69 -17.46 19.77
N THR A 63 -1.64 -17.41 21.09
CA THR A 63 -2.44 -16.45 21.85
C THR A 63 -2.02 -15.08 21.35
N ALA A 64 -2.90 -14.39 20.63
CA ALA A 64 -2.65 -12.99 20.28
C ALA A 64 -2.41 -12.26 21.61
N SER A 65 -1.17 -11.80 21.84
CA SER A 65 -0.92 -10.89 22.94
C SER A 65 -1.86 -9.71 22.73
N PRO A 66 -2.60 -9.27 23.76
CA PRO A 66 -3.49 -8.13 23.61
C PRO A 66 -2.68 -6.98 23.06
N VAL A 67 -3.05 -6.49 21.87
CA VAL A 67 -2.49 -5.26 21.32
C VAL A 67 -2.76 -4.19 22.36
N SER A 68 -1.71 -3.72 23.03
CA SER A 68 -1.80 -2.59 23.92
C SER A 68 -2.21 -1.41 23.06
N ARG A 69 -3.48 -0.97 23.20
CA ARG A 69 -3.92 0.30 22.61
C ARG A 69 -2.99 1.39 23.15
N PRO A 70 -2.42 2.28 22.30
CA PRO A 70 -1.70 3.42 22.81
C PRO A 70 -2.57 4.15 23.83
N ALA A 71 -2.05 4.34 25.05
CA ALA A 71 -2.75 5.10 26.07
C ALA A 71 -3.08 6.48 25.48
N THR A 72 -4.34 6.87 25.52
CA THR A 72 -4.73 8.25 25.24
C THR A 72 -3.97 9.15 26.22
N PRO A 73 -3.18 10.14 25.74
CA PRO A 73 -2.54 11.08 26.64
C PRO A 73 -3.60 11.73 27.54
N PRO A 74 -3.35 11.92 28.84
CA PRO A 74 -4.26 12.70 29.67
C PRO A 74 -4.40 14.09 29.04
N SER A 75 -5.65 14.51 28.84
CA SER A 75 -5.97 15.87 28.38
C SER A 75 -5.37 16.84 29.39
N ALA A 76 -4.35 17.60 28.97
CA ALA A 76 -3.78 18.64 29.80
C ALA A 76 -4.87 19.67 30.08
N ALA A 77 -5.27 19.79 31.35
CA ALA A 77 -6.16 20.85 31.79
C ALA A 77 -5.48 22.20 31.47
N SER A 78 -6.20 23.05 30.73
CA SER A 78 -5.78 24.40 30.40
C SER A 78 -5.39 25.16 31.66
N ALA A 79 -4.13 25.54 31.78
CA ALA A 79 -3.68 26.47 32.81
C ALA A 79 -4.46 27.80 32.67
N PRO A 80 -4.82 28.46 33.78
CA PRO A 80 -5.49 29.76 33.72
C PRO A 80 -4.58 30.81 33.06
N PRO A 81 -5.16 31.78 32.33
CA PRO A 81 -4.38 32.82 31.67
C PRO A 81 -3.61 33.66 32.72
N PRO A 82 -2.38 34.10 32.42
CA PRO A 82 -1.65 34.99 33.30
C PRO A 82 -2.35 36.36 33.41
N PRO A 83 -2.23 37.07 34.54
CA PRO A 83 -2.81 38.39 34.70
C PRO A 83 -2.17 39.38 33.74
N SER A 84 -3.03 40.17 33.07
CA SER A 84 -2.62 41.24 32.18
C SER A 84 -1.99 42.37 32.98
N VAL A 85 -0.68 42.57 32.85
CA VAL A 85 0.02 43.74 33.40
C VAL A 85 0.29 44.71 32.26
N ALA A 86 -0.18 45.94 32.45
CA ALA A 86 -0.21 46.99 31.44
C ALA A 86 1.10 47.82 31.42
N VAL A 87 1.66 48.00 30.20
CA VAL A 87 2.43 49.14 29.60
C VAL A 87 3.71 49.69 30.31
N PRO A 88 4.73 50.31 29.63
CA PRO A 88 4.67 51.34 28.57
C PRO A 88 5.66 51.15 27.37
N PRO A 89 5.77 52.09 26.40
CA PRO A 89 6.26 51.80 25.05
C PRO A 89 7.61 52.42 24.62
N VAL A 90 8.08 51.94 23.46
CA VAL A 90 9.03 52.50 22.45
C VAL A 90 10.53 52.53 22.77
N SER A 91 11.34 51.88 21.90
CA SER A 91 12.39 52.53 21.08
C SER A 91 13.10 51.57 20.11
N GLY A 92 12.85 51.75 18.80
CA GLY A 92 13.89 51.81 17.77
C GLY A 92 14.42 50.53 17.08
N PRO A 93 14.99 50.63 15.85
CA PRO A 93 14.80 49.64 14.78
C PRO A 93 16.09 48.90 14.34
N SER A 94 15.96 47.70 13.74
CA SER A 94 16.80 47.30 12.59
C SER A 94 16.36 45.99 11.92
N LYS A 95 16.08 46.09 10.61
CA LYS A 95 16.49 45.20 9.49
C LYS A 95 16.69 43.71 9.87
N GLY A 96 15.82 42.77 9.50
CA GLY A 96 15.49 42.45 8.12
C GLY A 96 16.61 41.65 7.46
N GLN A 97 16.70 40.34 7.70
CA GLN A 97 17.04 39.30 6.69
C GLN A 97 16.99 37.89 7.31
N LEU A 98 16.06 37.04 6.86
CA LEU A 98 16.11 35.59 7.04
C LEU A 98 16.97 34.99 5.90
N PRO A 99 17.92 34.09 6.18
CA PRO A 99 18.52 33.24 5.16
C PRO A 99 17.67 31.97 5.00
N ALA A 100 17.02 31.82 3.83
CA ALA A 100 16.51 30.52 3.38
C ALA A 100 17.45 30.00 2.29
N THR A 101 18.36 29.11 2.68
CA THR A 101 19.25 28.38 1.78
C THR A 101 18.48 27.24 1.11
N GLN A 102 18.52 27.24 -0.21
CA GLN A 102 18.06 26.22 -1.16
C GLN A 102 18.86 24.89 -1.00
N PRO A 103 18.42 23.71 -1.53
CA PRO A 103 18.48 23.50 -2.97
C PRO A 103 17.33 22.71 -3.62
N ASN A 104 17.10 23.12 -4.86
CA ASN A 104 16.38 22.44 -5.92
C ASN A 104 17.18 21.20 -6.37
N THR A 105 16.51 20.16 -6.82
CA THR A 105 16.48 19.79 -8.25
C THR A 105 15.61 18.56 -8.46
N ALA A 106 14.56 18.73 -9.27
CA ALA A 106 13.84 17.62 -9.86
C ALA A 106 14.79 16.89 -10.83
N ALA A 107 15.13 15.65 -10.52
CA ALA A 107 15.78 14.77 -11.47
C ALA A 107 14.74 14.27 -12.47
N THR A 108 14.67 14.94 -13.63
CA THR A 108 14.14 14.38 -14.87
C THR A 108 15.25 13.54 -15.49
N SER A 109 15.02 12.25 -15.68
CA SER A 109 15.80 11.44 -16.63
C SER A 109 14.85 10.77 -17.59
N ALA A 110 14.99 11.19 -18.84
CA ALA A 110 14.26 10.71 -20.01
C ALA A 110 14.66 9.28 -20.38
N ALA A 111 13.76 8.66 -21.15
CA ALA A 111 13.86 7.39 -21.85
C ALA A 111 15.15 7.27 -22.72
N LEU A 112 15.60 6.14 -23.24
CA LEU A 112 14.98 5.05 -24.02
C LEU A 112 16.03 3.93 -24.12
N THR A 113 15.63 2.66 -24.24
CA THR A 113 16.17 1.77 -25.30
C THR A 113 15.29 0.53 -25.43
N SER A 114 14.53 0.50 -26.52
CA SER A 114 13.93 -0.70 -27.12
C SER A 114 15.02 -1.68 -27.52
N LEU A 115 14.88 -2.95 -27.13
CA LEU A 115 15.65 -4.05 -27.73
C LEU A 115 14.81 -4.73 -28.83
N PRO A 116 15.43 -5.09 -29.98
CA PRO A 116 14.72 -5.46 -31.21
C PRO A 116 14.10 -6.86 -31.19
N VAL A 117 12.85 -6.90 -31.64
CA VAL A 117 12.07 -8.08 -32.02
C VAL A 117 12.63 -8.62 -33.35
N THR A 118 13.68 -9.47 -33.36
CA THR A 118 14.13 -10.14 -34.61
C THR A 118 14.88 -11.48 -34.48
N LEU A 119 15.09 -12.09 -33.30
CA LEU A 119 15.97 -13.29 -33.19
C LEU A 119 15.34 -14.64 -32.80
N PHE A 120 14.03 -14.86 -33.01
CA PHE A 120 13.47 -16.23 -32.96
C PHE A 120 12.55 -16.57 -34.13
N TRP A 121 12.77 -15.96 -35.29
CA TRP A 121 12.26 -16.50 -36.57
C TRP A 121 13.18 -17.59 -37.15
N VAL A 122 14.37 -17.82 -36.56
CA VAL A 122 15.39 -18.74 -37.09
C VAL A 122 15.26 -20.18 -36.52
N ALA A 123 14.42 -20.41 -35.50
CA ALA A 123 14.17 -21.77 -34.98
C ALA A 123 13.04 -22.52 -35.73
N LEU A 124 12.30 -21.85 -36.63
CA LEU A 124 11.20 -22.46 -37.40
C LEU A 124 11.66 -23.26 -38.64
N LEU A 125 12.96 -23.26 -38.97
CA LEU A 125 13.49 -23.94 -40.16
C LEU A 125 14.33 -25.21 -39.88
N ALA A 126 14.41 -25.67 -38.63
CA ALA A 126 15.24 -26.82 -38.25
C ALA A 126 14.48 -28.09 -37.81
N LEU A 127 13.17 -28.22 -38.08
CA LEU A 127 12.42 -29.48 -37.86
C LEU A 127 11.56 -29.92 -39.05
N LEU A 128 11.83 -29.40 -40.25
CA LEU A 128 11.23 -29.86 -41.50
C LEU A 128 12.29 -30.39 -42.48
N HIS A 129 13.18 -31.26 -41.99
CA HIS A 129 13.92 -32.30 -42.70
C HIS A 129 14.31 -33.38 -41.68
#